data_AF-A0A6L7WQG0-F1
#
_entry.id   AF-A0A6L7WQG0-F1
#
_cell.length_a   1.000
_cell.length_b   1.000
_cell.length_c   1.000
_cell.angle_alpha   90.00
_cell.angle_beta   90.00
_cell.angle_gamma   90.00
#
_symmetry.space_group_name_H-M   'P 1'
#
loop_
_entity.id
_entity.type
_entity.pdbx_description
1 polymer ?
#
loop_
_entity_poly.entity_id
_entity_poly.type
_entity_poly.pdbx_seq_one_letter_code
_entity_poly.pdbx_strand_id
1 'polypeptide(L)' 'MLTRFDAADRSRRLMEGYKEEAIRCLPGLTNPSLKGLLRRVIGKIFSVEIQGWCSEFEARNAAGGQAVADAAR' A
#
# COMPACT_ATOMS: atom_id res chain seq x y z
N MET A 1 -24.76 0.52 17.13
CA MET A 1 -25.66 0.79 15.99
C MET A 1 -25.13 0.20 14.67
N LEU A 2 -23.82 0.25 14.39
CA LEU A 2 -23.18 -0.38 13.21
C LEU A 2 -23.29 -1.93 13.14
N THR A 3 -23.51 -2.59 14.27
CA THR A 3 -23.65 -4.05 14.39
C THR A 3 -24.98 -4.60 13.87
N ARG A 4 -25.95 -3.74 13.54
CA ARG A 4 -27.31 -4.17 13.12
C ARG A 4 -27.46 -4.43 11.62
N PHE A 5 -26.49 -4.01 10.80
CA PHE A 5 -26.58 -4.06 9.33
C PHE A 5 -25.44 -4.82 8.64
N ASP A 6 -24.61 -5.55 9.38
CA ASP A 6 -23.42 -6.25 8.85
C ASP A 6 -22.45 -5.34 8.04
N ALA A 7 -22.61 -4.02 8.18
CA ALA A 7 -21.95 -3.03 7.35
C ALA A 7 -20.43 -3.01 7.59
N ALA A 8 -20.02 -3.26 8.84
CA ALA A 8 -18.61 -3.39 9.21
C ALA A 8 -17.97 -4.60 8.50
N ASP A 9 -18.61 -5.76 8.52
CA ASP A 9 -18.09 -6.97 7.88
C ASP A 9 -18.11 -6.88 6.35
N ARG A 10 -19.16 -6.28 5.77
CA ARG A 10 -19.20 -5.98 4.34
C ARG A 10 -18.08 -5.02 3.93
N SER A 11 -17.83 -3.98 4.72
CA SER A 11 -16.76 -3.01 4.45
C SER A 11 -15.38 -3.66 4.57
N ARG A 12 -15.19 -4.54 5.55
CA ARG A 12 -13.96 -5.33 5.70
C ARG A 12 -13.73 -6.24 4.49
N ARG A 13 -14.75 -6.96 4.03
CA ARG A 13 -14.64 -7.83 2.83
C ARG A 13 -14.31 -7.04 1.58
N LEU A 14 -14.94 -5.88 1.38
CA LEU A 14 -14.62 -4.99 0.26
C LEU A 14 -13.17 -4.51 0.33
N MET A 15 -12.72 -4.08 1.51
CA MET A 15 -11.35 -3.62 1.71
C MET A 15 -10.32 -4.71 1.40
N GLU A 16 -10.57 -5.95 1.85
CA GLU A 16 -9.70 -7.09 1.53
C GLU A 16 -9.69 -7.43 0.04
N GLY A 17 -10.84 -7.40 -0.63
CA GLY A 17 -10.93 -7.63 -2.08
C GLY A 17 -10.14 -6.59 -2.88
N TYR A 18 -10.28 -5.31 -2.56
CA TYR A 18 -9.51 -4.25 -3.20
C TYR A 18 -8.01 -4.35 -2.93
N LYS A 19 -7.61 -4.77 -1.73
CA LYS A 19 -6.22 -5.01 -1.39
C LYS A 19 -5.61 -6.10 -2.27
N GLU A 20 -6.29 -7.23 -2.42
CA GLU A 20 -5.83 -8.33 -3.27
C GLU A 20 -5.73 -7.91 -4.75
N GLU A 21 -6.75 -7.22 -5.27
CA GLU A 21 -6.77 -6.75 -6.67
C GLU A 21 -5.63 -5.77 -6.95
N ALA A 22 -5.40 -4.82 -6.02
CA ALA A 22 -4.30 -3.86 -6.12
C ALA A 22 -2.93 -4.55 -6.12
N ILE A 23 -2.73 -5.62 -5.34
CA ILE A 23 -1.48 -6.39 -5.37
C ILE A 23 -1.36 -7.18 -6.68
N ARG A 24 -2.46 -7.78 -7.14
CA ARG A 24 -2.50 -8.62 -8.35
C ARG A 24 -2.21 -7.85 -9.64
N CYS A 25 -2.45 -6.54 -9.68
CA CYS A 25 -2.15 -5.73 -10.86
C CYS A 25 -0.66 -5.37 -11.01
N LEU A 26 0.11 -5.37 -9.92
CA LEU A 26 1.53 -4.95 -9.92
C LEU A 26 2.46 -5.80 -10.81
N PRO A 27 2.31 -7.14 -10.92
CA PRO A 27 3.17 -7.96 -11.78
C PRO A 27 3.03 -7.60 -13.27
N GLY A 28 1.86 -7.15 -13.71
CA GLY A 28 1.61 -6.75 -15.10
C GLY A 28 2.27 -5.42 -15.51
N LEU A 29 2.83 -4.68 -14.56
CA LEU A 29 3.50 -3.40 -14.83
C LEU A 29 4.93 -3.64 -15.30
N THR A 30 5.20 -3.27 -16.54
CA THR A 30 6.54 -3.34 -17.16
C THR A 30 7.44 -2.18 -16.76
N ASN A 31 6.87 -1.01 -16.46
CA ASN A 31 7.63 0.16 -16.03
C ASN A 31 8.05 0.01 -14.55
N PRO A 32 9.35 -0.13 -14.25
CA PRO A 32 9.82 -0.41 -12.88
C PRO A 32 9.55 0.75 -11.91
N SER A 33 9.70 1.99 -12.37
CA SER A 33 9.46 3.19 -11.56
C SER A 33 7.99 3.33 -11.17
N LEU A 34 7.09 3.09 -12.11
CA LEU A 34 5.64 3.10 -11.87
C LEU A 34 5.24 1.97 -10.90
N LYS A 35 5.76 0.76 -11.11
CA LYS A 35 5.52 -0.38 -10.23
C LYS A 35 5.99 -0.09 -8.79
N GLY A 36 7.18 0.50 -8.63
CA GLY A 36 7.71 0.91 -7.33
C GLY A 36 6.92 2.02 -6.66
N LEU A 37 6.38 2.98 -7.43
CA LEU A 37 5.49 4.01 -6.90
C LEU A 37 4.16 3.41 -6.41
N LEU A 38 3.49 2.61 -7.25
CA LEU A 38 2.21 2.01 -6.92
C LEU A 38 2.31 1.04 -5.74
N ARG A 39 3.37 0.24 -5.65
CA ARG A 39 3.63 -0.60 -4.46
C ARG A 39 3.62 0.22 -3.16
N ARG A 40 4.27 1.39 -3.15
CA ARG A 40 4.32 2.26 -1.97
C ARG A 40 2.98 2.90 -1.65
N VAL A 41 2.25 3.34 -2.67
CA VAL A 41 0.91 3.91 -2.49
C VAL A 41 -0.04 2.86 -1.92
N ILE A 42 -0.04 1.64 -2.45
CA ILE A 42 -0.85 0.51 -1.96
C ILE A 42 -0.47 0.17 -0.51
N GLY A 43 0.83 0.10 -0.21
CA GLY A 43 1.30 -0.14 1.16
C GLY A 43 0.82 0.93 2.16
N LYS A 44 0.73 2.19 1.75
CA LYS A 44 0.18 3.28 2.57
C LYS A 44 -1.35 3.23 2.72
N ILE A 45 -2.09 2.87 1.66
CA ILE A 45 -3.56 2.80 1.70
C ILE A 45 -4.03 1.65 2.59
N PHE A 46 -3.39 0.49 2.48
CA PHE A 46 -3.81 -0.72 3.18
C PHE A 46 -2.98 -1.04 4.44
N SER A 47 -1.99 -0.20 4.77
CA SER A 47 -1.06 -0.43 5.89
C SER A 47 -0.41 -1.81 5.85
N VAL A 48 -0.02 -2.27 4.65
CA VAL A 48 0.63 -3.57 4.44
C VAL A 48 2.04 -3.42 3.91
N GLU A 49 2.95 -4.25 4.41
CA GLU A 49 4.29 -4.37 3.85
C GLU A 49 4.28 -5.36 2.68
N ILE A 50 4.44 -4.84 1.46
CA ILE A 50 4.64 -5.68 0.27
C ILE A 50 6.12 -6.05 0.20
N GLN A 51 6.49 -7.06 0.99
CA GLN A 51 7.83 -7.64 1.10
C GLN A 51 8.18 -8.46 -0.15
N GLY A 52 9.45 -8.44 -0.57
CA GLY A 52 10.01 -9.41 -1.53
C GLY A 52 9.88 -9.13 -3.04
N TRP A 53 9.25 -8.03 -3.49
CA TRP A 53 9.08 -7.80 -4.94
C TRP A 53 10.12 -6.88 -5.60
N CYS A 54 10.83 -6.03 -4.86
CA CYS A 54 11.90 -5.17 -5.39
C CYS A 54 12.91 -4.83 -4.28
N SER A 55 14.04 -5.52 -4.27
CA SER A 55 15.19 -5.28 -3.40
C SER A 55 15.87 -3.91 -3.62
N GLU A 56 15.51 -3.16 -4.65
CA GLU A 56 16.21 -1.91 -5.02
C GLU A 56 15.70 -0.63 -4.32
N PHE A 57 14.58 -0.67 -3.58
CA PHE A 57 13.90 0.57 -3.14
C PHE A 57 13.75 0.78 -1.62
N GLU A 58 14.21 -0.13 -0.78
CA GLU A 58 14.15 0.04 0.69
C GLU A 58 14.98 1.25 1.16
N ALA A 59 16.16 1.49 0.57
CA ALA A 59 17.04 2.59 0.96
C ALA A 59 16.46 4.00 0.69
N ARG A 60 15.65 4.18 -0.36
CA ARG A 60 15.11 5.50 -0.73
C ARG A 60 13.91 5.94 0.12
N ASN A 61 13.21 5.01 0.75
CA ASN A 61 12.06 5.33 1.59
C ASN A 61 12.45 5.83 2.98
N ALA A 62 13.57 5.34 3.55
CA ALA A 62 14.12 5.88 4.80
C ALA A 62 14.42 7.38 4.68
N ALA A 63 15.04 7.80 3.57
CA ALA A 63 15.36 9.20 3.32
C ALA A 63 14.11 10.10 3.14
N GLY A 64 13.05 9.58 2.47
CA GLY A 64 11.81 10.33 2.27
C GLY A 64 10.97 10.48 3.54
N GLY A 65 11.00 9.50 4.45
CA GLY A 65 10.36 9.60 5.77
C GLY A 65 11.07 10.61 6.67
N GLN A 66 12.40 10.62 6.65
CA GLN A 66 13.22 11.58 7.42
C GLN A 66 12.94 13.03 7.00
N ALA A 67 12.84 13.31 5.70
CA ALA A 67 12.57 14.66 5.19
C ALA A 67 11.18 15.20 5.62
N VAL A 68 10.17 14.34 5.75
CA VAL A 68 8.83 14.75 6.24
C VAL A 68 8.84 14.94 7.76
N ALA A 69 9.60 14.13 8.50
CA ALA A 69 9.76 14.26 9.95
C ALA A 69 10.54 15.53 10.34
N ASP A 70 11.61 15.88 9.61
CA ASP A 70 12.38 17.10 9.83
C ASP A 70 11.61 18.37 9.42
N ALA A 71 10.73 18.29 8.42
CA ALA A 71 9.87 19.41 8.02
C ALA A 71 8.69 19.66 8.99
N ALA A 72 8.41 18.72 9.90
CA ALA A 72 7.36 18.82 10.90
C ALA A 72 7.87 19.28 12.29
N ARG A 73 9.17 19.58 12.41
CA ARG A 73 9.83 20.08 13.62
C ARG A 73 10.04 21.59 13.54
#